data_AF-A0A4V6BIW7-F1
#
_entry.id   AF-A0A4V6BIW7-F1
#
_cell.length_a   1.000
_cell.length_b   1.000
_cell.length_c   1.000
_cell.angle_alpha   90.00
_cell.angle_beta   90.00
_cell.angle_gamma   90.00
#
_symmetry.space_group_name_H-M   'P 1'
#
loop_
_entity.id
_entity.type
_entity.pdbx_description
1 polymer ?
#
loop_
_entity_poly.entity_id
_entity_poly.type
_entity_poly.pdbx_seq_one_letter_code
_entity_poly.pdbx_strand_id
1 'polypeptide(L)'
;MIPVKPKPKKIYKAQVHIIHSMIHMAKNKLNYEKWMKPRDFVEGNTWAFEKMNASLKEHYGLVYDPSYSWEAAELFFAGIKEDDF
;
A
#
# COMPACT_ATOMS: atom_id res chain seq x y z
N MET A 1 21.81 -27.90 -16.51
CA MET A 1 20.76 -26.94 -16.10
C MET A 1 21.16 -26.37 -14.76
N ILE A 2 21.49 -25.08 -14.69
CA ILE A 2 21.85 -24.43 -13.42
C ILE A 2 20.53 -24.14 -12.67
N PRO A 3 20.34 -24.60 -11.43
CA PRO A 3 19.15 -24.26 -10.67
C PRO A 3 19.15 -22.76 -10.40
N VAL A 4 18.20 -22.06 -11.03
CA VAL A 4 17.94 -20.64 -10.75
C VAL A 4 17.47 -20.58 -9.31
N LYS A 5 18.34 -20.15 -8.39
CA LYS A 5 17.94 -19.90 -7.00
C LYS A 5 16.73 -18.97 -7.03
N PRO A 6 15.59 -19.33 -6.39
CA PRO A 6 14.46 -18.43 -6.31
C PRO A 6 14.95 -17.13 -5.69
N LYS A 7 14.71 -16.01 -6.38
CA LYS A 7 15.00 -14.69 -5.83
C LYS A 7 14.31 -14.62 -4.46
N PRO A 8 14.99 -14.17 -3.39
CA PRO A 8 14.36 -14.04 -2.09
C PRO A 8 13.11 -13.18 -2.27
N LYS A 9 11.93 -13.76 -1.97
CA LYS A 9 10.70 -12.97 -1.91
C LYS A 9 10.97 -11.89 -0.88
N LYS A 10 10.90 -10.61 -1.28
CA LYS A 10 10.97 -9.50 -0.34
C LYS A 10 9.90 -9.78 0.73
N ILE A 11 10.33 -10.01 1.95
CA ILE A 11 9.42 -10.12 3.08
C ILE A 11 8.99 -8.68 3.36
N TYR A 12 7.83 -8.30 2.81
CA TYR A 12 7.24 -7.02 3.11
C TYR A 12 6.81 -7.00 4.58
N LYS A 13 6.98 -5.85 5.22
CA LYS A 13 6.51 -5.66 6.60
C LYS A 13 5.01 -5.90 6.64
N ALA A 14 4.53 -6.58 7.69
CA ALA A 14 3.11 -6.90 7.85
C ALA A 14 2.23 -5.64 7.76
N GLN A 15 2.69 -4.51 8.32
CA GLN A 15 2.01 -3.21 8.25
C GLN A 15 1.78 -2.76 6.81
N VAL A 16 2.80 -2.82 5.96
CA VAL A 16 2.71 -2.43 4.54
C VAL A 16 1.69 -3.29 3.82
N HIS A 17 1.69 -4.61 4.07
CA HIS A 17 0.69 -5.51 3.50
C HIS A 17 -0.73 -5.22 3.98
N ILE A 18 -0.93 -4.96 5.27
CA ILE A 18 -2.25 -4.62 5.82
C ILE A 18 -2.76 -3.31 5.20
N ILE A 19 -1.93 -2.27 5.16
CA ILE A 19 -2.30 -0.98 4.55
C ILE A 19 -2.62 -1.18 3.06
N HIS A 20 -1.79 -1.93 2.33
CA HIS A 20 -2.04 -2.23 0.92
C HIS A 20 -3.40 -2.93 0.70
N SER A 21 -3.75 -3.91 1.54
CA SER A 21 -5.07 -4.53 1.50
C SER A 21 -6.18 -3.53 1.83
N MET A 22 -5.99 -2.63 2.80
CA MET A 22 -6.95 -1.57 3.13
C MET A 22 -7.15 -0.58 1.98
N ILE A 23 -6.09 -0.23 1.24
CA ILE A 23 -6.18 0.59 0.03
C ILE A 23 -7.11 -0.08 -0.99
N HIS A 24 -6.92 -1.37 -1.27
CA HIS A 24 -7.78 -2.09 -2.21
C HIS A 24 -9.25 -2.15 -1.75
N MET A 25 -9.50 -2.37 -0.46
CA MET A 25 -10.86 -2.36 0.11
C MET A 25 -11.51 -0.98 0.00
N ALA A 26 -10.73 0.09 0.16
CA ALA A 26 -11.21 1.46 0.13
C ALA A 26 -11.13 2.11 -1.25
N LYS A 27 -10.70 1.40 -2.31
CA LYS A 27 -10.32 1.99 -3.61
C LYS A 27 -11.34 2.97 -4.20
N ASN A 28 -12.63 2.67 -4.06
CA ASN A 28 -13.72 3.51 -4.61
C ASN A 28 -13.93 4.83 -3.84
N LYS A 29 -13.30 4.98 -2.67
CA LYS A 29 -13.36 6.17 -1.81
C LYS A 29 -12.06 6.96 -1.81
N LEU A 30 -11.02 6.45 -2.48
CA LEU A 30 -9.72 7.09 -2.56
C LEU A 30 -9.66 7.92 -3.84
N ASN A 31 -9.13 9.14 -3.72
CA ASN A 31 -8.86 10.01 -4.85
C ASN A 31 -7.63 9.48 -5.58
N TYR A 32 -7.84 8.87 -6.73
CA TYR A 32 -6.78 8.36 -7.59
C TYR A 32 -6.92 8.95 -8.99
N GLU A 33 -5.83 9.53 -9.48
CA GLU A 33 -5.71 9.97 -10.87
C GLU A 33 -4.48 9.33 -11.50
N LYS A 34 -4.56 9.04 -12.81
CA LYS A 34 -3.53 8.27 -13.53
C LYS A 34 -2.13 8.89 -13.50
N TRP A 35 -2.04 10.21 -13.32
CA TRP A 35 -0.78 10.96 -13.29
C TRP A 35 -0.19 11.10 -11.87
N MET A 36 -0.95 10.75 -10.82
CA MET A 36 -0.49 10.87 -9.45
C MET A 36 0.71 9.95 -9.21
N LYS A 37 1.68 10.39 -8.42
CA LYS A 37 2.70 9.50 -7.87
C LYS A 37 2.17 8.90 -6.56
N PRO A 38 2.76 7.79 -6.07
CA PRO A 38 2.37 7.21 -4.77
C PRO A 38 2.34 8.22 -3.63
N ARG A 39 3.28 9.18 -3.63
CA ARG A 39 3.30 10.27 -2.65
C ARG A 39 2.11 11.21 -2.77
N ASP A 40 1.79 11.67 -3.98
CA ASP A 40 0.64 12.55 -4.23
C ASP A 40 -0.67 11.86 -3.84
N PHE A 41 -0.76 10.55 -4.12
CA PHE A 41 -1.90 9.73 -3.71
C PHE A 41 -2.05 9.65 -2.19
N VAL A 42 -0.95 9.46 -1.46
CA VAL A 42 -0.97 9.41 0.02
C VAL A 42 -1.33 10.77 0.59
N GLU A 43 -0.72 11.84 0.09
CA GLU A 43 -1.01 13.22 0.53
C GLU A 43 -2.48 13.60 0.24
N GLY A 44 -2.96 13.32 -0.98
CA GLY A 44 -4.35 13.57 -1.40
C GLY A 44 -5.40 12.73 -0.66
N ASN A 45 -4.98 11.65 0.00
CA ASN A 45 -5.83 10.77 0.79
C ASN A 45 -5.39 10.68 2.27
N THR A 46 -4.72 11.72 2.79
CA THR A 46 -4.15 11.71 4.16
C THR A 46 -5.17 11.25 5.21
N TRP A 47 -6.42 11.74 5.12
CA TRP A 47 -7.51 11.35 6.04
C TRP A 47 -7.78 9.83 6.05
N ALA A 48 -7.63 9.16 4.91
CA ALA A 48 -7.89 7.73 4.77
C ALA A 48 -6.72 6.94 5.36
N PHE A 49 -5.48 7.35 5.06
CA PHE A 49 -4.28 6.72 5.60
C PHE A 49 -4.17 6.89 7.12
N GLU A 50 -4.60 8.01 7.67
CA GLU A 50 -4.73 8.20 9.12
C GLU A 50 -5.71 7.21 9.76
N LYS A 51 -6.87 6.98 9.12
CA LYS A 51 -7.85 5.98 9.58
C LYS A 51 -7.33 4.55 9.45
N MET A 52 -6.64 4.24 8.36
CA MET A 52 -6.00 2.93 8.16
C MET A 52 -4.96 2.69 9.26
N ASN A 53 -4.12 3.68 9.56
CA ASN A 53 -3.16 3.62 10.65
C ASN A 53 -3.85 3.40 12.01
N ALA A 54 -4.89 4.18 12.31
CA ALA A 54 -5.67 4.02 13.55
C ALA A 54 -6.21 2.59 13.69
N SER A 55 -6.80 2.05 12.61
CA SER A 55 -7.31 0.68 12.55
C SER A 55 -6.19 -0.37 12.73
N LEU A 56 -5.01 -0.09 12.18
CA LEU A 56 -3.83 -0.95 12.29
C LEU A 56 -3.35 -1.03 13.75
N LYS A 57 -3.31 0.11 14.45
CA LYS A 57 -2.97 0.18 15.86
C LYS A 57 -4.02 -0.48 16.74
N GLU A 58 -5.31 -0.22 16.48
CA GLU A 58 -6.42 -0.71 17.29
C GLU A 58 -6.59 -2.22 17.20
N HIS A 59 -6.57 -2.80 16.00
CA HIS A 59 -6.89 -4.22 15.81
C HIS A 59 -5.67 -5.14 15.81
N TYR A 60 -4.48 -4.62 15.52
CA TYR A 60 -3.27 -5.44 15.39
C TYR A 60 -2.17 -5.06 16.39
N GLY A 61 -2.32 -3.95 17.13
CA GLY A 61 -1.32 -3.49 18.10
C GLY A 61 0.03 -3.12 17.47
N LEU A 62 0.09 -2.93 16.15
CA LEU A 62 1.34 -2.66 15.44
C LEU A 62 1.62 -1.16 15.38
N VAL A 63 2.90 -0.82 15.55
CA VAL A 63 3.38 0.56 15.40
C VAL A 63 3.49 0.90 13.91
N TYR A 64 3.01 2.10 13.58
CA TYR A 64 3.03 2.66 12.25
C TYR A 64 4.20 3.62 12.06
N ASP A 65 4.85 3.48 10.90
CA ASP A 65 5.78 4.47 10.35
C ASP A 65 5.10 5.09 9.13
N PRO A 66 5.09 6.43 8.98
CA PRO A 66 4.53 7.11 7.81
C PRO A 66 5.02 6.59 6.45
N SER A 67 6.27 6.10 6.38
CA SER A 67 6.84 5.50 5.17
C SER A 67 6.07 4.25 4.71
N TYR A 68 5.38 3.54 5.61
CA TYR A 68 4.61 2.34 5.25
C TYR A 68 3.41 2.67 4.36
N SER A 69 2.85 3.86 4.49
CA SER A 69 1.79 4.33 3.58
C SER A 69 2.33 4.59 2.18
N TRP A 70 3.55 5.12 2.06
CA TRP A 70 4.22 5.30 0.77
C TRP A 70 4.56 3.95 0.14
N GLU A 71 5.15 3.02 0.90
CA GLU A 71 5.44 1.66 0.40
C GLU A 71 4.17 0.92 -0.02
N ALA A 72 3.07 1.06 0.73
CA ALA A 72 1.78 0.44 0.39
C ALA A 72 1.16 1.07 -0.86
N ALA A 73 1.28 2.38 -1.04
CA ALA A 73 0.87 3.07 -2.25
C ALA A 73 1.72 2.66 -3.45
N GLU A 74 3.04 2.51 -3.30
CA GLU A 74 3.91 2.00 -4.36
C GLU A 74 3.48 0.60 -4.82
N LEU A 75 3.15 -0.28 -3.88
CA LEU A 75 2.60 -1.61 -4.20
C LEU A 75 1.28 -1.54 -4.94
N PHE A 76 0.37 -0.65 -4.50
CA PHE A 76 -0.91 -0.44 -5.14
C PHE A 76 -0.71 -0.02 -6.60
N PHE A 77 0.12 0.99 -6.85
CA PHE A 77 0.42 1.49 -8.20
C PHE A 77 1.12 0.46 -9.08
N ALA A 78 2.05 -0.33 -8.51
CA ALA A 78 2.71 -1.42 -9.24
C ALA A 78 1.74 -2.57 -9.60
N GLY A 79 0.63 -2.70 -8.88
CA GLY A 79 -0.42 -3.70 -9.11
C GLY A 79 -1.49 -3.28 -10.11
N ILE A 80 -1.62 -1.99 -10.43
CA ILE A 80 -2.56 -1.50 -11.45
C ILE A 80 -2.03 -1.92 -12.82
N LYS A 81 -2.73 -2.84 -13.49
CA LYS A 81 -2.42 -3.19 -14.88
C LYS A 81 -2.95 -2.11 -15.81
N GLU A 82 -2.35 -1.98 -16.99
CA GLU A 82 -2.87 -1.11 -18.06
C GLU A 82 -4.31 -1.46 -18.49
N ASP A 83 -4.83 -2.64 -18.13
CA ASP A 83 -6.22 -3.05 -18.42
C ASP A 83 -7.19 -2.86 -17.24
N ASP A 84 -6.74 -2.46 -16.04
CA ASP A 84 -7.63 -2.15 -14.90
C ASP A 84 -8.27 -0.74 -15.01
N PHE A 85 -8.28 -0.18 -16.23
CA PHE A 85 -8.84 1.13 -16.57
C PHE A 85 -10.26 1.05 -17.14
#